data_AF-A0A929SC66-F1
#
_entry.id   AF-A0A929SC66-F1
#
_cell.length_a   1.000
_cell.length_b   1.000
_cell.length_c   1.000
_cell.angle_alpha   90.00
_cell.angle_beta   90.00
_cell.angle_gamma   90.00
#
_symmetry.space_group_name_H-M   'P 1'
#
loop_
_entity.id
_entity.type
_entity.pdbx_description
1 polymer ?
#
loop_
_entity_poly.entity_id
_entity_poly.type
_entity_poly.pdbx_seq_one_letter_code
_entity_poly.pdbx_strand_id
1 'polypeptide(L)'
;MKKSTKKEEVKMEEITKESLSNLSEGYFRVPIIEGQTEKISSSLKMREYWGIPRPFGVEFGDRLIEEGFLYLWVRKSVTVLYLATKYKPSALQLITNNYPALQIMSCTIRRDKQEEILGEISGFLGCTITRDNQSKTLGQISSFLKGEIS
;
A
#
# COMPACT_ATOMS: atom_id res chain seq x y z
N MET A 1 21.77 -38.73 9.64
CA MET A 1 21.56 -37.41 10.29
C MET A 1 20.74 -36.53 9.36
N LYS A 2 19.48 -36.23 9.71
CA LYS A 2 18.66 -35.28 8.94
C LYS A 2 19.16 -33.87 9.25
N LYS A 3 19.60 -33.14 8.22
CA LYS A 3 20.01 -31.73 8.33
C LYS A 3 18.74 -30.94 8.64
N SER A 4 18.58 -30.51 9.90
CA SER A 4 17.49 -29.63 10.30
C SER A 4 17.75 -28.27 9.65
N THR A 5 17.01 -27.96 8.60
CA THR A 5 17.02 -26.63 7.97
C THR A 5 16.38 -25.69 8.99
N LYS A 6 17.20 -24.89 9.69
CA LYS A 6 16.70 -23.75 10.47
C LYS A 6 15.80 -22.94 9.53
N LYS A 7 14.51 -22.88 9.84
CA LYS A 7 13.55 -21.99 9.19
C LYS A 7 13.99 -20.59 9.60
N GLU A 8 14.63 -19.86 8.68
CA GLU A 8 14.94 -18.46 8.91
C GLU A 8 13.62 -17.73 9.15
N GLU A 9 13.47 -17.22 10.37
CA GLU A 9 12.32 -16.41 10.76
C GLU A 9 12.34 -15.16 9.88
N VAL A 10 11.32 -15.03 9.05
CA VAL A 10 11.28 -13.97 8.08
C VAL A 10 10.82 -12.70 8.80
N LYS A 11 11.74 -11.74 8.99
CA LYS A 11 11.45 -10.51 9.74
C LYS A 11 10.82 -9.47 8.82
N MET A 12 9.63 -9.00 9.19
CA MET A 12 8.98 -7.84 8.57
C MET A 12 9.50 -6.55 9.21
N GLU A 13 9.93 -5.60 8.38
CA GLU A 13 10.42 -4.30 8.81
C GLU A 13 9.40 -3.21 8.52
N GLU A 14 9.11 -2.36 9.51
CA GLU A 14 8.32 -1.16 9.29
C GLU A 14 9.25 -0.02 8.89
N ILE A 15 8.96 0.60 7.76
CA ILE A 15 9.76 1.68 7.17
C ILE A 15 8.91 2.93 6.96
N THR A 16 9.58 4.05 6.72
CA THR A 16 8.91 5.31 6.35
C THR A 16 8.86 5.48 4.83
N LYS A 17 8.06 6.45 4.36
CA LYS A 17 7.93 6.76 2.91
C LYS A 17 9.26 7.18 2.27
N GLU A 18 10.17 7.77 3.05
CA GLU A 18 11.49 8.21 2.60
C GLU A 18 12.39 7.02 2.26
N SER A 19 12.17 5.87 2.90
CA SER A 19 12.95 4.65 2.66
C SER A 19 12.49 3.85 1.43
N LEU A 20 11.33 4.16 0.85
CA LEU A 20 10.77 3.42 -0.29
C LEU A 20 11.66 3.43 -1.54
N SER A 21 12.45 4.49 -1.75
CA SER A 21 13.34 4.63 -2.90
C SER A 21 14.62 3.78 -2.80
N ASN A 22 14.95 3.27 -1.60
CA ASN A 22 16.20 2.57 -1.36
C ASN A 22 15.99 1.25 -0.59
N LEU A 23 15.16 0.37 -1.15
CA LEU A 23 14.87 -0.93 -0.56
C LEU A 23 15.79 -2.03 -1.12
N SER A 24 16.41 -2.77 -0.20
CA SER A 24 17.03 -4.06 -0.47
C SER A 24 15.97 -5.17 -0.57
N GLU A 25 16.38 -6.38 -0.95
CA GLU A 25 15.49 -7.54 -0.92
C GLU A 25 15.03 -7.81 0.52
N GLY A 26 13.72 -8.02 0.70
CA GLY A 26 13.15 -8.11 2.04
C GLY A 26 11.64 -7.92 2.09
N TYR A 27 11.17 -7.71 3.32
CA TYR A 27 9.76 -7.64 3.66
C TYR A 27 9.52 -6.38 4.46
N PHE A 28 8.74 -5.49 3.88
CA PHE A 28 8.54 -4.17 4.43
C PHE A 28 7.05 -3.89 4.61
N ARG A 29 6.73 -3.02 5.56
CA ARG A 29 5.43 -2.36 5.63
C ARG A 29 5.63 -0.86 5.82
N VAL A 30 4.77 -0.07 5.17
CA VAL A 30 4.75 1.39 5.33
C VAL A 30 3.37 1.80 5.83
N PRO A 31 3.27 2.59 6.90
CA PRO A 31 1.98 3.08 7.38
C PRO A 31 1.33 3.98 6.32
N ILE A 32 0.01 3.84 6.16
CA ILE A 32 -0.81 4.66 5.27
C ILE A 32 -1.95 5.29 6.07
N ILE A 33 -2.34 6.51 5.70
CA ILE A 33 -3.47 7.21 6.32
C ILE A 33 -4.78 6.96 5.55
N GLU A 34 -5.89 7.38 6.15
CA GLU A 34 -7.22 7.28 5.54
C GLU A 34 -7.26 7.90 4.13
N GLY A 35 -7.85 7.16 3.18
CA GLY A 35 -7.96 7.57 1.79
C GLY A 35 -6.72 7.32 0.91
N GLN A 36 -5.55 6.98 1.48
CA GLN A 36 -4.38 6.59 0.68
C GLN A 36 -4.55 5.20 0.06
N THR A 37 -5.23 4.28 0.74
CA THR A 37 -5.47 2.93 0.24
C THR A 37 -6.12 2.92 -1.14
N GLU A 38 -7.19 3.70 -1.33
CA GLU A 38 -7.92 3.79 -2.60
C GLU A 38 -7.10 4.48 -3.70
N LYS A 39 -6.35 5.53 -3.35
CA LYS A 39 -5.48 6.22 -4.30
C LYS A 39 -4.39 5.30 -4.83
N ILE A 40 -3.70 4.60 -3.93
CA ILE A 40 -2.63 3.66 -4.27
C ILE A 40 -3.20 2.51 -5.09
N SER A 41 -4.31 1.89 -4.64
CA SER A 41 -4.89 0.74 -5.34
C SER A 41 -5.35 1.10 -6.75
N SER A 42 -5.97 2.27 -6.94
CA SER A 42 -6.41 2.75 -8.25
C SER A 42 -5.23 3.13 -9.15
N SER A 43 -4.25 3.87 -8.63
CA SER A 43 -3.08 4.32 -9.40
C SER A 43 -2.26 3.13 -9.91
N LEU A 44 -2.05 2.13 -9.06
CA LEU A 44 -1.28 0.93 -9.40
C LEU A 44 -2.11 -0.16 -10.08
N LYS A 45 -3.41 0.09 -10.32
CA LYS A 45 -4.36 -0.88 -10.89
C LYS A 45 -4.30 -2.23 -10.17
N MET A 46 -4.23 -2.19 -8.84
CA MET A 46 -4.16 -3.39 -8.01
C MET A 46 -5.40 -4.23 -8.21
N ARG A 47 -5.23 -5.55 -8.16
CA ARG A 47 -6.31 -6.51 -8.35
C ARG A 47 -6.58 -7.25 -7.07
N GLU A 48 -7.84 -7.62 -6.87
CA GLU A 48 -8.22 -8.47 -5.76
C GLU A 48 -7.40 -9.78 -5.76
N TYR A 49 -6.84 -10.08 -4.60
CA TYR A 49 -6.01 -11.25 -4.36
C TYR A 49 -6.83 -12.31 -3.62
N TRP A 50 -7.10 -13.42 -4.31
CA TRP A 50 -7.78 -14.56 -3.74
C TRP A 50 -6.77 -15.59 -3.25
N GLY A 51 -6.63 -15.69 -1.93
CA GLY A 51 -5.73 -16.63 -1.28
C GLY A 51 -4.98 -16.00 -0.11
N ILE A 52 -4.05 -16.76 0.47
CA ILE A 52 -3.21 -16.25 1.55
C ILE A 52 -1.98 -15.56 0.94
N PRO A 53 -1.82 -14.23 1.12
CA PRO A 53 -0.75 -13.46 0.47
C PRO A 53 0.60 -14.08 0.77
N ARG A 54 1.39 -14.44 -0.24
CA ARG A 54 2.73 -14.96 0.01
C ARG A 54 3.76 -13.83 0.04
N PRO A 55 4.70 -13.86 1.00
CA PRO A 55 4.93 -14.96 1.95
C PRO A 55 4.24 -14.79 3.31
N PHE A 56 3.37 -13.79 3.46
CA PHE A 56 2.56 -13.53 4.67
C PHE A 56 1.60 -14.67 5.07
N GLY A 57 1.44 -15.69 4.23
CA GLY A 57 0.66 -16.89 4.48
C GLY A 57 1.42 -18.11 4.99
N VAL A 58 2.74 -18.01 5.16
CA VAL A 58 3.56 -19.09 5.71
C VAL A 58 4.60 -18.45 6.63
N GLU A 59 4.25 -18.33 7.90
CA GLU A 59 5.14 -17.97 9.02
C GLU A 59 5.87 -16.61 8.94
N PHE A 60 5.09 -15.52 9.00
CA PHE A 60 5.57 -14.23 9.52
C PHE A 60 5.08 -14.01 10.95
N GLY A 61 5.36 -14.96 11.85
CA GLY A 61 4.77 -14.95 13.20
C GLY A 61 3.24 -14.76 13.18
N ASP A 62 2.68 -14.32 14.29
CA ASP A 62 1.23 -14.12 14.44
C ASP A 62 0.69 -12.86 13.69
N ARG A 63 1.48 -12.21 12.82
CA ARG A 63 1.13 -10.92 12.21
C ARG A 63 0.64 -11.10 10.78
N LEU A 64 -0.67 -11.25 10.64
CA LEU A 64 -1.39 -11.18 9.36
C LEU A 64 -1.30 -9.78 8.75
N ILE A 65 -1.53 -9.68 7.43
CA ILE A 65 -1.78 -8.38 6.78
C ILE A 65 -2.97 -7.70 7.46
N GLU A 66 -2.84 -6.42 7.81
CA GLU A 66 -3.87 -5.60 8.44
C GLU A 66 -4.14 -4.31 7.65
N GLU A 67 -5.25 -3.63 7.95
CA GLU A 67 -5.52 -2.30 7.39
C GLU A 67 -4.51 -1.26 7.87
N GLY A 68 -4.31 -0.18 7.11
CA GLY A 68 -3.46 0.93 7.52
C GLY A 68 -1.98 0.75 7.18
N PHE A 69 -1.63 -0.28 6.41
CA PHE A 69 -0.28 -0.47 5.87
C PHE A 69 -0.27 -0.86 4.39
N LEU A 70 0.74 -0.39 3.68
CA LEU A 70 1.19 -0.95 2.41
C LEU A 70 2.29 -1.96 2.69
N TYR A 71 2.10 -3.20 2.28
CA TYR A 71 3.09 -4.27 2.44
C TYR A 71 3.87 -4.48 1.14
N LEU A 72 5.18 -4.67 1.27
CA LEU A 72 6.10 -4.86 0.16
C LEU A 72 6.89 -6.15 0.36
N TRP A 73 6.92 -6.98 -0.67
CA TRP A 73 7.86 -8.08 -0.81
C TRP A 73 8.81 -7.77 -1.95
N VAL A 74 10.01 -7.31 -1.60
CA VAL A 74 11.05 -6.94 -2.56
C VAL A 74 11.92 -8.15 -2.85
N ARG A 75 12.00 -8.54 -4.12
CA ARG A 75 12.86 -9.61 -4.63
C ARG A 75 13.77 -9.06 -5.72
N LYS A 76 14.83 -9.79 -6.03
CA LYS A 76 15.77 -9.44 -7.11
C LYS A 76 15.12 -9.00 -8.44
N SER A 77 14.04 -9.66 -8.85
CA SER A 77 13.41 -9.47 -10.16
C SER A 77 12.07 -8.72 -10.13
N VAL A 78 11.38 -8.72 -9.00
CA VAL A 78 10.04 -8.17 -8.86
C VAL A 78 9.79 -7.67 -7.43
N THR A 79 8.89 -6.71 -7.29
CA THR A 79 8.32 -6.34 -6.00
C THR A 79 6.83 -6.63 -6.02
N VAL A 80 6.35 -7.36 -5.01
CA VAL A 80 4.92 -7.60 -4.83
C VAL A 80 4.40 -6.66 -3.77
N LEU A 81 3.32 -5.95 -4.08
CA LEU A 81 2.65 -5.05 -3.16
C LEU A 81 1.33 -5.66 -2.70
N TYR A 82 0.98 -5.44 -1.43
CA TYR A 82 -0.32 -5.81 -0.88
C TYR A 82 -0.92 -4.66 -0.07
N LEU A 83 -2.24 -4.52 -0.20
CA LEU A 83 -3.09 -3.67 0.62
C LEU A 83 -4.23 -4.50 1.17
N ALA A 84 -4.64 -4.24 2.41
CA ALA A 84 -5.87 -4.78 2.97
C ALA A 84 -6.87 -3.67 3.28
N THR A 85 -8.13 -4.01 3.05
CA THR A 85 -9.31 -3.24 3.49
C THR A 85 -10.29 -4.18 4.17
N LYS A 86 -11.16 -3.65 5.02
CA LYS A 86 -12.29 -4.37 5.60
C LYS A 86 -13.16 -4.88 4.48
N TYR A 87 -13.45 -6.18 4.54
CA TYR A 87 -14.35 -6.78 3.57
C TYR A 87 -15.74 -6.18 3.73
N LYS A 88 -16.33 -5.73 2.61
CA LYS A 88 -17.72 -5.27 2.57
C LYS A 88 -18.58 -6.39 1.99
N PRO A 89 -19.20 -7.24 2.83
CA PRO A 89 -19.97 -8.37 2.35
C PRO A 89 -21.23 -7.92 1.60
N SER A 90 -21.58 -8.69 0.57
CA SER A 90 -22.88 -8.56 -0.10
C SER A 90 -24.03 -9.06 0.77
N ALA A 91 -25.27 -8.72 0.42
CA ALA A 91 -26.46 -9.18 1.14
C ALA A 91 -26.54 -10.72 1.24
N LEU A 92 -26.17 -11.45 0.19
CA LEU A 92 -26.14 -12.92 0.20
C LEU A 92 -25.07 -13.48 1.16
N GLN A 93 -23.91 -12.83 1.24
CA GLN A 93 -22.84 -13.21 2.16
C GLN A 93 -23.21 -12.95 3.62
N LEU A 94 -23.97 -11.87 3.88
CA LEU A 94 -24.53 -11.60 5.20
C LEU A 94 -25.52 -12.69 5.63
N ILE A 95 -26.37 -13.17 4.72
CA ILE A 95 -27.33 -14.26 4.99
C ILE A 95 -26.61 -15.56 5.36
N THR A 96 -25.55 -15.88 4.63
CA THR A 96 -24.78 -17.12 4.85
C THR A 96 -23.75 -17.01 5.97
N ASN A 97 -23.55 -15.80 6.51
CA ASN A 97 -22.48 -15.45 7.46
C ASN A 97 -21.10 -16.01 7.06
N ASN A 98 -20.84 -16.07 5.75
CA ASN A 98 -19.64 -16.67 5.18
C ASN A 98 -18.93 -15.66 4.28
N TYR A 99 -17.97 -14.95 4.86
CA TYR A 99 -17.15 -13.96 4.17
C TYR A 99 -15.81 -13.78 4.91
N PRO A 100 -14.74 -13.37 4.20
CA PRO A 100 -13.46 -13.10 4.84
C PRO A 100 -13.53 -11.81 5.68
N ALA A 101 -12.64 -11.68 6.66
CA ALA A 101 -12.53 -10.45 7.44
C ALA A 101 -11.96 -9.27 6.62
N LEU A 102 -11.04 -9.57 5.70
CA LEU A 102 -10.32 -8.58 4.89
C LEU A 102 -10.48 -8.88 3.40
N GLN A 103 -10.58 -7.81 2.62
CA GLN A 103 -10.34 -7.82 1.18
C GLN A 103 -8.87 -7.45 0.95
N ILE A 104 -8.17 -8.25 0.16
CA ILE A 104 -6.75 -8.02 -0.13
C ILE A 104 -6.61 -7.65 -1.60
N MET A 105 -5.85 -6.59 -1.85
CA MET A 105 -5.46 -6.17 -3.20
C MET A 105 -3.97 -6.40 -3.37
N SER A 106 -3.56 -6.80 -4.57
CA SER A 106 -2.16 -7.01 -4.90
C SER A 106 -1.80 -6.47 -6.27
N CYS A 107 -0.54 -6.09 -6.43
CA CYS A 107 0.07 -5.93 -7.75
C CYS A 107 1.53 -6.39 -7.71
N THR A 108 2.09 -6.65 -8.89
CA THR A 108 3.49 -7.00 -9.05
C THR A 108 4.16 -5.97 -9.93
N ILE A 109 5.25 -5.41 -9.43
CA ILE A 109 6.08 -4.43 -10.10
C ILE A 109 7.35 -5.14 -10.59
N ARG A 110 7.69 -4.95 -11.87
CA ARG A 110 8.94 -5.45 -12.43
C ARG A 110 10.11 -4.59 -11.98
N ARG A 111 11.31 -5.18 -11.88
CA ARG A 111 12.51 -4.49 -11.40
C ARG A 111 12.86 -3.22 -12.18
N ASP A 112 12.64 -3.21 -13.50
CA ASP A 112 12.89 -2.07 -14.39
C ASP A 112 11.95 -0.88 -14.15
N LYS A 113 10.80 -1.11 -13.51
CA LYS A 113 9.80 -0.09 -13.17
C LYS A 113 9.70 0.19 -11.67
N GLN A 114 10.53 -0.47 -10.87
CA GLN A 114 10.42 -0.43 -9.43
C GLN A 114 10.69 0.97 -8.87
N GLU A 115 11.77 1.62 -9.29
CA GLU A 115 12.13 2.94 -8.77
C GLU A 115 11.08 4.00 -9.10
N GLU A 116 10.61 4.03 -10.35
CA GLU A 116 9.54 4.90 -10.82
C GLU A 116 8.27 4.72 -9.98
N ILE A 117 7.78 3.48 -9.85
CA ILE A 117 6.52 3.19 -9.16
C ILE A 117 6.64 3.40 -7.64
N LEU A 118 7.75 3.01 -7.01
CA LEU A 118 7.97 3.27 -5.58
C LEU A 118 8.11 4.78 -5.29
N GLY A 119 8.65 5.56 -6.24
CA GLY A 119 8.66 7.02 -6.19
C GLY A 119 7.26 7.62 -6.23
N GLU A 120 6.40 7.15 -7.14
CA GLU A 120 4.98 7.57 -7.19
C GLU A 120 4.25 7.26 -5.87
N ILE A 121 4.47 6.06 -5.31
CA ILE A 121 3.91 5.67 -4.02
C ILE A 121 4.38 6.61 -2.92
N SER A 122 5.68 6.90 -2.85
CA SER A 122 6.21 7.86 -1.87
C SER A 122 5.55 9.24 -2.00
N GLY A 123 5.25 9.69 -3.22
CA GLY A 123 4.44 10.88 -3.48
C GLY A 123 3.03 10.81 -2.88
N PHE A 124 2.30 9.71 -3.09
CA PHE A 124 0.97 9.51 -2.48
C PHE A 124 1.02 9.50 -0.95
N LEU A 125 2.06 8.89 -0.38
CA LEU A 125 2.29 8.86 1.05
C LEU A 125 2.71 10.23 1.60
N GLY A 126 3.37 11.05 0.78
CA GLY A 126 3.80 12.39 1.11
C GLY A 126 2.69 13.44 1.08
N CYS A 127 1.61 13.19 0.34
CA CYS A 127 0.44 14.04 0.33
C CYS A 127 -0.42 13.84 1.60
N THR A 128 -0.01 14.46 2.71
CA THR A 128 -0.96 14.82 3.76
C THR A 128 -1.92 15.86 3.17
N ILE A 129 -3.17 15.49 2.93
CA ILE A 129 -4.21 16.48 2.65
C ILE A 129 -4.43 17.26 3.95
N THR A 130 -3.70 18.36 4.15
CA THR A 130 -4.17 19.42 5.03
C THR A 130 -5.37 20.04 4.32
N ARG A 131 -6.56 19.87 4.90
CA ARG A 131 -7.82 20.48 4.41
C ARG A 131 -7.76 22.02 4.33
N ASP A 132 -6.66 22.65 4.78
CA ASP A 132 -6.51 24.11 4.85
C ASP A 132 -5.98 24.78 3.56
N ASN A 133 -5.48 24.02 2.57
CA ASN A 133 -4.87 24.63 1.39
C ASN A 133 -5.79 24.88 0.19
N GLN A 134 -7.06 24.44 0.21
CA GLN A 134 -8.00 24.82 -0.86
C GLN A 134 -8.44 26.30 -0.77
N SER A 135 -8.36 26.94 0.40
CA SER A 135 -8.73 28.35 0.56
C SER A 135 -7.65 29.30 0.01
N LYS A 136 -6.36 28.97 0.16
CA LYS A 136 -5.27 29.86 -0.29
C LYS A 136 -5.09 29.89 -1.80
N THR A 137 -5.28 28.76 -2.49
CA THR A 137 -5.14 28.70 -3.95
C THR A 137 -6.28 29.44 -4.66
N LEU A 138 -7.51 29.37 -4.15
CA LEU A 138 -8.63 30.13 -4.69
C LEU A 138 -8.54 31.64 -4.37
N GLY A 139 -8.00 32.01 -3.20
CA GLY A 139 -7.73 33.40 -2.85
C GLY A 139 -6.70 34.08 -3.77
N GLN A 140 -5.62 33.36 -4.13
CA GLN A 140 -4.58 33.88 -5.02
C GLN A 140 -5.05 34.01 -6.49
N ILE A 141 -5.88 33.08 -6.97
CA ILE A 141 -6.46 33.16 -8.32
C ILE A 141 -7.47 34.32 -8.41
N SER A 142 -8.25 34.56 -7.35
CA SER A 142 -9.18 35.69 -7.26
C SER A 142 -8.48 37.06 -7.29
N SER A 143 -7.31 37.20 -6.64
CA SER A 143 -6.55 38.45 -6.69
C SER A 143 -5.90 38.71 -8.05
N PHE A 144 -5.53 37.66 -8.78
CA PHE A 144 -4.89 37.78 -10.08
C PHE A 144 -5.90 38.24 -11.16
N LEU A 145 -7.10 37.66 -11.17
CA LEU A 145 -8.16 38.03 -12.13
C LEU A 145 -8.76 39.43 -11.89
N LYS A 146 -8.62 40.00 -10.68
CA LYS A 146 -9.05 41.37 -10.38
C LYS A 146 -8.00 42.44 -10.69
N GLY A 147 -6.76 42.05 -10.99
CA GLY A 147 -5.64 42.97 -11.24
C GLY A 147 -5.35 43.25 -12.71
N GLU A 148 -5.96 42.53 -13.66
CA GLU A 148 -5.69 42.66 -15.11
C GLU A 148 -6.82 43.37 -15.88
N ILE A 149 -7.79 43.97 -15.18
CA ILE A 149 -8.78 44.87 -15.79
C ILE A 149 -8.66 46.25 -15.13
N SER A 150 -7.62 47.00 -15.49
CA SER A 150 -7.66 48.46 -15.47
C SER A 150 -6.63 49.07 -16.41
#